data_AF-A0A401Q970-F1
#
_entry.id   AF-A0A401Q970-F1
#
_cell.length_a   1.000
_cell.length_b   1.000
_cell.length_c   1.000
_cell.angle_alpha   90.00
_cell.angle_beta   90.00
_cell.angle_gamma   90.00
#
_symmetry.space_group_name_H-M   'P 1'
#
loop_
_entity.id
_entity.type
_entity.pdbx_description
1 polymer ?
#
loop_
_entity_poly.entity_id
_entity_poly.type
_entity_poly.pdbx_seq_one_letter_code
_entity_poly.pdbx_strand_id
1 'polypeptide(L)'
;WNEWLSYDIYLIDIPRAARLCLSICSVKGRKGAKEEHCPLAWGNVNLFDYMDNLVSGKMALNLWPVPHGLEDLLNPIGVTGSNPNKSNRLARDSSLTDNDIEQLRNIYNRDPLSEITEQEKDFLWRHR
;
A
#
# COMPACT_ATOMS: atom_id res chain seq x y z
N TRP A 1 2.56 -21.57 -2.92
CA TRP A 1 2.75 -21.80 -1.48
C TRP A 1 1.71 -22.72 -0.86
N ASN A 2 0.47 -22.84 -1.37
CA ASN A 2 -0.56 -23.75 -0.80
C ASN A 2 -0.69 -23.64 0.73
N GLU A 3 -0.62 -22.42 1.22
CA GLU A 3 -0.52 -22.09 2.63
C GLU A 3 -1.62 -21.09 2.99
N TRP A 4 -2.19 -21.23 4.18
CA TRP A 4 -3.17 -20.30 4.73
C TRP A 4 -2.46 -19.26 5.58
N LEU A 5 -2.65 -17.99 5.24
CA LEU A 5 -2.16 -16.87 6.05
C LEU A 5 -3.27 -16.47 7.03
N SER A 6 -2.94 -16.42 8.31
CA SER A 6 -3.83 -15.96 9.38
C SER A 6 -3.46 -14.54 9.78
N TYR A 7 -4.46 -13.68 9.99
CA TYR A 7 -4.28 -12.27 10.35
C TYR A 7 -4.97 -11.99 11.69
N ASP A 8 -4.35 -11.15 12.52
CA ASP A 8 -4.88 -10.74 13.82
C ASP A 8 -5.88 -9.59 13.66
N ILE A 9 -7.01 -9.89 13.02
CA ILE A 9 -8.14 -8.98 12.84
C ILE A 9 -9.43 -9.78 12.79
N TYR A 10 -10.45 -9.36 13.53
CA TYR A 10 -11.77 -9.99 13.45
C TYR A 10 -12.46 -9.59 12.16
N LEU A 11 -13.20 -10.53 11.57
CA LEU A 11 -13.93 -10.31 10.33
C LEU A 11 -14.91 -9.11 10.42
N ILE A 12 -15.53 -8.93 11.59
CA ILE A 12 -16.49 -7.84 11.85
C ILE A 12 -15.81 -6.46 12.00
N ASP A 13 -14.51 -6.44 12.27
CA ASP A 13 -13.74 -5.21 12.47
C ASP A 13 -13.05 -4.75 11.17
N ILE A 14 -13.23 -5.48 10.06
CA ILE A 14 -12.64 -5.12 8.77
C ILE A 14 -13.40 -3.90 8.20
N PRO A 15 -12.74 -2.74 8.02
CA PRO A 15 -13.39 -1.57 7.47
C PRO A 15 -13.68 -1.74 5.97
N ARG A 16 -14.70 -1.03 5.47
CA ARG A 16 -15.14 -1.12 4.07
C ARG A 16 -14.05 -0.86 3.03
N ALA A 17 -13.08 0.00 3.35
CA ALA A 17 -11.95 0.34 2.49
C ALA A 17 -10.71 -0.54 2.68
N ALA A 18 -10.83 -1.66 3.43
CA ALA A 18 -9.71 -2.54 3.70
C ALA A 18 -9.14 -3.15 2.42
N ARG A 19 -7.81 -3.27 2.39
CA ARG A 19 -7.04 -3.77 1.25
C ARG A 19 -6.02 -4.80 1.72
N LEU A 20 -5.93 -5.91 1.00
CA LEU A 20 -4.80 -6.83 1.07
C LEU A 20 -3.65 -6.23 0.25
N CYS A 21 -2.52 -5.95 0.89
CA CYS A 21 -1.29 -5.50 0.24
C CYS A 21 -0.25 -6.61 0.35
N LEU A 22 0.33 -7.04 -0.78
CA LEU A 22 1.29 -8.15 -0.82
C LEU A 22 2.44 -7.88 -1.78
N SER A 23 3.54 -8.59 -1.59
CA SER A 23 4.68 -8.60 -2.51
C SER A 23 5.35 -9.96 -2.54
N ILE A 24 6.03 -10.24 -3.66
CA ILE A 24 6.95 -11.37 -3.77
C ILE A 24 8.34 -10.83 -3.46
N CYS A 25 8.99 -11.40 -2.46
CA CYS A 25 10.33 -11.00 -2.03
C CYS A 25 11.36 -12.09 -2.31
N SER A 26 12.57 -11.71 -2.70
CA SER A 26 13.75 -12.57 -2.61
C SER A 26 14.45 -12.35 -1.27
N VAL A 27 14.97 -13.43 -0.70
CA VAL A 27 15.84 -13.39 0.48
C VAL A 27 17.24 -13.82 0.07
N LYS A 28 18.24 -13.01 0.37
CA LYS A 28 19.65 -13.30 0.09
C LYS A 28 20.45 -13.22 1.38
N GLY A 29 20.93 -14.36 1.84
CA GLY A 29 21.85 -14.47 2.97
C GLY A 29 23.29 -14.69 2.53
N ARG A 30 24.26 -14.10 3.23
CA ARG A 30 25.67 -14.54 3.22
C ARG A 30 26.01 -15.07 4.62
N LYS A 31 26.84 -16.10 4.70
CA LYS A 31 27.21 -16.72 5.97
C LYS A 31 27.88 -15.66 6.88
N GLY A 32 27.25 -15.36 8.01
CA GLY A 32 27.71 -14.34 8.98
C GLY A 32 27.22 -12.91 8.74
N ALA A 33 26.36 -12.66 7.74
CA ALA A 33 25.74 -11.36 7.48
C ALA A 33 24.22 -11.40 7.68
N LYS A 34 23.62 -10.24 7.95
CA LYS A 34 22.16 -10.07 8.02
C LYS A 34 21.54 -10.44 6.66
N GLU A 35 20.41 -11.12 6.69
CA GLU A 35 19.63 -11.44 5.49
C GLU A 35 19.14 -10.15 4.82
N GLU A 36 19.30 -10.09 3.50
CA GLU A 36 18.85 -8.99 2.66
C GLU A 36 17.54 -9.40 1.97
N HIS A 37 16.49 -8.62 2.19
CA HIS A 37 15.19 -8.83 1.56
C HIS A 37 15.00 -7.81 0.45
N CYS A 38 14.68 -8.26 -0.76
CA CYS A 38 14.40 -7.39 -1.90
C CYS A 38 13.02 -7.72 -2.49
N PRO A 39 12.10 -6.75 -2.61
CA PRO A 39 10.84 -6.96 -3.29
C PRO A 39 11.08 -7.11 -4.80
N LEU A 40 10.40 -8.06 -5.43
CA LEU A 40 10.49 -8.35 -6.87
C LEU A 40 9.27 -7.83 -7.63
N ALA A 41 8.09 -7.95 -7.03
CA ALA A 41 6.83 -7.47 -7.56
C ALA A 41 5.83 -7.28 -6.40
N TRP A 42 4.86 -6.39 -6.58
CA TRP A 42 3.86 -6.07 -5.55
C TRP A 42 2.44 -6.03 -6.13
N GLY A 43 1.43 -6.09 -5.28
CA GLY A 43 0.04 -5.98 -5.68
C GLY A 43 -0.89 -5.72 -4.51
N ASN A 44 -1.95 -4.96 -4.77
CA ASN A 44 -2.96 -4.61 -3.78
C ASN A 44 -4.33 -5.05 -4.28
N VAL A 45 -5.18 -5.54 -3.38
CA VAL A 45 -6.55 -5.98 -3.67
C VAL A 45 -7.51 -5.45 -2.62
N ASN A 46 -8.65 -4.90 -3.05
CA ASN A 46 -9.72 -4.52 -2.12
C ASN A 46 -10.35 -5.79 -1.54
N LEU A 47 -10.53 -5.83 -0.22
CA LEU A 47 -11.20 -6.97 0.42
C LEU A 47 -12.70 -7.00 0.10
N PHE A 48 -13.29 -5.86 -0.24
CA PHE A 48 -14.68 -5.73 -0.65
C PHE A 48 -14.76 -5.30 -2.12
N ASP A 49 -15.67 -5.91 -2.87
CA ASP A 49 -15.94 -5.53 -4.26
C ASP A 49 -16.77 -4.23 -4.36
N TYR A 50 -17.15 -3.84 -5.57
CA TYR A 50 -17.94 -2.63 -5.81
C TYR A 50 -19.41 -2.76 -5.38
N MET A 51 -19.86 -3.99 -5.11
CA MET A 51 -21.20 -4.33 -4.65
C MET A 51 -21.25 -4.58 -3.13
N ASP A 52 -20.22 -4.12 -2.41
CA ASP A 52 -20.07 -4.27 -0.95
C ASP A 52 -19.92 -5.73 -0.46
N ASN A 53 -19.66 -6.69 -1.35
CA ASN A 53 -19.45 -8.07 -0.95
C ASN A 53 -17.99 -8.31 -0.60
N LEU A 54 -17.76 -9.09 0.46
CA LEU A 54 -16.43 -9.60 0.79
C LEU A 54 -15.96 -10.54 -0.33
N VAL A 55 -14.79 -10.24 -0.89
CA VAL A 55 -14.17 -11.05 -1.94
C VAL A 55 -13.89 -12.45 -1.40
N SER A 56 -14.36 -13.46 -2.13
CA SER A 56 -14.20 -14.87 -1.77
C SER A 56 -13.93 -15.74 -3.00
N GLY A 57 -13.37 -16.93 -2.77
CA GLY A 57 -13.03 -17.88 -3.83
C GLY A 57 -11.61 -17.71 -4.39
N LYS A 58 -11.36 -18.31 -5.56
CA LYS A 58 -10.05 -18.27 -6.21
C LYS A 58 -9.88 -16.96 -6.97
N MET A 59 -8.73 -16.32 -6.79
CA MET A 59 -8.37 -15.08 -7.46
C MET A 59 -6.96 -15.20 -8.05
N ALA A 60 -6.78 -14.65 -9.26
CA ALA A 60 -5.47 -14.46 -9.87
C ALA A 60 -5.15 -12.96 -9.92
N LEU A 61 -3.92 -12.59 -9.56
CA LEU A 61 -3.46 -11.21 -9.53
C LEU A 61 -2.18 -11.08 -10.34
N ASN A 62 -2.20 -10.30 -11.42
CA ASN A 62 -0.98 -9.89 -12.11
C ASN A 62 -0.33 -8.77 -11.31
N LEU A 63 0.93 -8.95 -10.93
CA LEU A 63 1.64 -8.02 -10.07
C LEU A 63 2.26 -6.85 -10.85
N TRP A 64 2.53 -5.77 -10.13
CA TRP A 64 3.20 -4.57 -10.61
C TRP A 64 4.70 -4.65 -10.35
N PRO A 65 5.53 -4.04 -11.22
CA PRO A 65 6.96 -3.90 -10.97
C PRO A 65 7.21 -2.97 -9.78
N VAL A 66 8.29 -3.24 -9.05
CA VAL A 66 8.71 -2.41 -7.90
C VAL A 66 9.21 -1.04 -8.40
N PRO A 67 8.68 0.09 -7.89
CA PRO A 67 9.18 1.42 -8.20
C PRO A 67 10.62 1.61 -7.70
N HIS A 68 11.41 2.43 -8.40
CA HIS A 68 12.72 2.83 -7.90
C HIS A 68 12.59 3.62 -6.61
N GLY A 69 13.42 3.29 -5.60
CA GLY A 69 13.41 3.96 -4.31
C GLY A 69 12.33 3.48 -3.33
N LEU A 70 11.60 2.40 -3.64
CA LEU A 70 10.75 1.76 -2.63
C LEU A 70 11.63 1.10 -1.57
N GLU A 71 11.64 1.68 -0.37
CA GLU A 71 12.41 1.18 0.77
C GLU A 71 11.71 0.00 1.47
N ASP A 72 10.37 0.04 1.50
CA ASP A 72 9.54 -0.99 2.13
C ASP A 72 9.36 -2.23 1.23
N LEU A 73 9.09 -3.37 1.86
CA LEU A 73 8.75 -4.60 1.13
C LEU A 73 7.35 -4.55 0.49
N LEU A 74 6.48 -3.68 0.99
CA LEU A 74 5.09 -3.52 0.53
C LEU A 74 4.88 -2.11 -0.03
N ASN A 75 3.89 -1.97 -0.91
CA ASN A 75 3.52 -0.66 -1.47
C ASN A 75 2.02 -0.36 -1.22
N PRO A 76 1.61 -0.05 0.02
CA PRO A 76 0.18 0.18 0.35
C PRO A 76 -0.41 1.45 -0.29
N ILE A 77 0.44 2.38 -0.72
CA ILE A 77 0.05 3.61 -1.44
C ILE A 77 -0.17 3.31 -2.94
N GLY A 78 0.40 2.21 -3.44
CA GLY A 78 0.27 1.77 -4.82
C GLY A 78 -1.17 1.45 -5.25
N VAL A 79 -1.40 1.52 -6.56
CA VAL A 79 -2.70 1.22 -7.18
C VAL A 79 -3.23 -0.17 -6.80
N THR A 80 -4.53 -0.25 -6.56
CA THR A 80 -5.23 -1.51 -6.32
C THR A 80 -5.68 -2.14 -7.63
N GLY A 81 -5.53 -3.45 -7.76
CA GLY A 81 -6.02 -4.23 -8.89
C GLY A 81 -4.90 -4.94 -9.65
N SER A 82 -5.35 -5.80 -10.58
CA SER A 82 -4.45 -6.62 -11.40
C SER A 82 -3.82 -5.78 -12.51
N ASN A 83 -2.50 -5.91 -12.66
CA ASN A 83 -1.76 -5.29 -13.76
C ASN A 83 -2.33 -5.76 -15.12
N PRO A 84 -2.77 -4.83 -16.00
CA PRO A 84 -3.33 -5.17 -17.31
C PRO A 84 -2.25 -5.69 -18.29
N ASN A 85 -0.98 -5.35 -18.06
CA ASN A 85 0.12 -5.75 -18.92
C ASN A 85 0.53 -7.19 -18.63
N LYS A 86 -0.06 -8.13 -19.38
CA LYS A 86 0.35 -9.55 -19.36
C LYS A 86 1.74 -9.79 -19.96
N SER A 87 2.37 -8.78 -20.57
CA SER A 87 3.76 -8.80 -21.00
C SER A 87 4.29 -7.39 -21.25
N ASN A 88 5.49 -7.15 -20.74
CA ASN A 88 6.39 -6.04 -20.97
C ASN A 88 6.26 -4.76 -20.11
N ARG A 89 7.45 -4.34 -19.68
CA ARG A 89 7.78 -3.13 -18.92
C ARG A 89 7.32 -1.90 -19.68
N LEU A 90 6.83 -0.90 -18.96
CA LEU A 90 7.21 0.52 -19.04
C LEU A 90 6.20 1.34 -18.23
N ALA A 91 6.71 2.14 -17.30
CA ALA A 91 6.14 3.44 -16.97
C ALA A 91 7.29 4.32 -16.47
N ARG A 92 7.85 5.13 -17.37
CA ARG A 92 8.64 6.32 -17.03
C ARG A 92 7.70 7.53 -17.11
N ASP A 93 7.50 8.14 -15.95
CA ASP A 93 7.75 9.54 -15.55
C ASP A 93 7.32 10.73 -16.43
N SER A 94 6.68 11.73 -15.78
CA SER A 94 7.01 13.17 -15.92
C SER A 94 6.20 14.09 -14.98
N SER A 95 6.93 14.71 -14.04
CA SER A 95 6.90 16.08 -13.46
C SER A 95 5.62 16.94 -13.38
N LEU A 96 5.35 17.45 -12.17
CA LEU A 96 4.48 18.59 -11.87
C LEU A 96 5.15 19.92 -12.25
N THR A 97 4.35 20.93 -12.63
CA THR A 97 4.81 22.25 -13.10
C THR A 97 4.98 23.28 -11.98
N ASP A 98 5.91 24.23 -12.15
CA ASP A 98 6.27 25.26 -11.16
C ASP A 98 5.11 26.20 -10.74
N ASN A 99 3.98 26.18 -11.46
CA ASN A 99 2.80 27.01 -11.20
C ASN A 99 1.85 26.40 -10.13
N ASP A 100 1.99 25.12 -9.81
CA ASP A 100 1.13 24.41 -8.83
C ASP A 100 1.57 24.68 -7.37
N ILE A 101 2.83 25.10 -7.19
CA ILE A 101 3.49 25.28 -5.89
C ILE A 101 3.07 26.60 -5.21
N GLU A 102 2.69 27.61 -5.98
CA GLU A 102 2.37 28.94 -5.44
C GLU A 102 0.93 29.06 -4.91
N GLN A 103 -0.02 28.24 -5.41
CA GLN A 103 -1.43 28.27 -4.96
C GLN A 103 -1.67 27.52 -3.63
N LEU A 104 -0.80 26.59 -3.24
CA LEU A 104 -0.96 25.77 -2.02
C LEU A 104 -0.58 26.50 -0.72
N ARG A 105 0.18 27.61 -0.81
CA ARG A 105 0.72 28.33 0.36
C ARG A 105 -0.31 29.11 1.19
N ASN A 106 -1.57 29.19 0.74
CA ASN A 106 -2.63 29.93 1.42
C ASN A 106 -3.70 29.06 2.10
N ILE A 107 -3.53 27.74 2.19
CA ILE A 107 -4.51 26.81 2.81
C ILE A 107 -4.22 26.64 4.32
N TYR A 108 -4.42 27.74 5.02
CA TYR A 108 -4.44 28.05 6.45
C TYR A 108 -5.26 27.00 7.27
N ASN A 109 -4.85 26.29 8.35
CA ASN A 109 -4.01 26.68 9.48
C ASN A 109 -3.52 25.46 10.35
N ARG A 110 -2.94 24.45 9.71
CA ARG A 110 -1.99 23.46 10.29
C ARG A 110 -1.33 22.71 9.13
N ASP A 111 -0.07 22.32 9.26
CA ASP A 111 0.59 21.48 8.25
C ASP A 111 -0.11 20.10 8.22
N PRO A 112 -0.71 19.66 7.09
CA PRO A 112 -1.32 18.34 6.98
C PRO A 112 -0.36 17.18 7.25
N LEU A 113 0.96 17.43 7.16
CA LEU A 113 2.01 16.48 7.48
C LEU A 113 2.49 16.57 8.93
N SER A 114 1.93 17.48 9.75
CA SER A 114 2.26 17.51 11.18
C SER A 114 1.79 16.24 11.86
N GLU A 115 2.71 15.59 12.58
CA GLU A 115 2.38 14.40 13.35
C GLU A 115 1.36 14.74 14.45
N ILE A 116 0.29 13.92 14.52
CA ILE A 116 -0.68 13.97 15.61
C ILE A 116 -0.28 12.87 16.61
N THR A 117 -0.02 13.26 17.84
CA THR A 117 0.36 12.32 18.90
C THR A 117 -0.81 11.39 19.25
N GLU A 118 -0.53 10.20 19.80
CA GLU A 118 -1.59 9.28 20.24
C GLU A 118 -2.51 9.91 21.30
N GLN A 119 -1.97 10.78 22.17
CA GLN A 119 -2.76 11.52 23.16
C GLN A 119 -3.76 12.49 22.49
N GLU A 120 -3.33 13.19 21.44
CA GLU A 120 -4.20 14.06 20.64
C GLU A 120 -5.26 13.25 19.88
N LYS A 121 -4.90 12.09 19.31
CA LYS A 121 -5.85 11.17 18.66
C LYS A 121 -6.93 10.70 19.62
N ASP A 122 -6.55 10.24 20.82
CA ASP A 122 -7.47 9.83 21.88
C ASP A 122 -8.40 10.97 22.29
N PHE A 123 -7.83 12.16 22.47
CA PHE A 123 -8.59 13.34 22.83
C PHE A 123 -9.63 13.68 21.76
N LEU A 124 -9.23 13.73 20.48
CA LEU A 124 -10.13 14.00 19.36
C LEU A 124 -11.24 12.95 19.26
N TRP A 125 -10.91 11.67 19.41
CA TRP A 125 -11.88 10.58 19.33
C TRP A 125 -12.91 10.61 20.46
N ARG A 126 -12.51 10.97 21.68
CA ARG A 126 -13.42 11.12 22.82
C ARG A 126 -14.41 12.28 22.68
N HIS A 127 -14.12 13.26 21.82
CA HIS A 127 -14.92 14.47 21.60
C HIS A 127 -15.53 14.54 20.19
N ARG A 128 -15.61 13.42 19.47
CA ARG A 128 -16.22 13.32 18.13
C ARG A 128 -17.74 13.41 18.14
#